data_AF-A0A0C3EGE3-F1
#
_entry.id   AF-A0A0C3EGE3-F1
#
_cell.length_a   1.000
_cell.length_b   1.000
_cell.length_c   1.000
_cell.angle_alpha   90.00
_cell.angle_beta   90.00
_cell.angle_gamma   90.00
#
_symmetry.space_group_name_H-M   'P 1'
#
loop_
_entity.id
_entity.type
_entity.pdbx_description
1 polymer ?
#
loop_
_entity_poly.entity_id
_entity_poly.type
_entity_poly.pdbx_seq_one_letter_code
_entity_poly.pdbx_strand_id
1 'polypeptide(L)' 'FKNVCSFLKCVDSLYAGSGWTCQIIDIEGDVEGEDRALKQETLELWQRDLVECVEELIRNPALRDVMAYVPEHVY' A
#
# COMPACT_ATOMS: atom_id res chain seq x y z
N PHE A 1 -12.04 21.01 20.98
CA PHE A 1 -12.49 19.71 21.54
C PHE A 1 -12.88 19.90 23.00
N LYS A 2 -14.02 19.33 23.44
CA LYS A 2 -14.58 19.60 24.78
C LYS A 2 -14.02 18.67 25.87
N ASN A 3 -13.42 17.54 25.49
CA ASN A 3 -12.69 16.64 26.37
C ASN A 3 -11.75 15.73 25.54
N VAL A 4 -10.84 15.02 26.21
CA VAL A 4 -9.87 14.11 25.57
C VAL A 4 -10.57 13.04 24.72
N CYS A 5 -11.70 12.50 25.18
CA CYS A 5 -12.49 11.53 24.44
C CYS A 5 -12.99 12.07 23.07
N SER A 6 -13.46 13.33 23.02
CA SER A 6 -13.91 13.98 21.79
C SER A 6 -12.76 14.28 20.82
N PHE A 7 -11.56 14.48 21.34
CA PHE A 7 -10.36 14.65 20.54
C PHE A 7 -9.91 13.32 19.94
N LEU A 8 -9.80 12.26 20.76
CA LEU A 8 -9.42 10.93 20.29
C LEU A 8 -10.40 10.37 19.26
N LYS A 9 -11.72 10.54 19.47
CA LYS A 9 -12.72 10.17 18.45
C LYS A 9 -12.52 10.91 17.11
N CYS A 10 -12.05 12.15 17.17
CA CYS A 10 -11.76 12.91 15.96
C CYS A 10 -10.49 12.38 15.26
N VAL A 11 -9.48 12.00 16.04
CA VAL A 11 -8.27 11.34 15.52
C VAL A 11 -8.60 9.98 14.93
N ASP A 12 -9.41 9.17 15.60
CA ASP A 12 -9.88 7.87 15.12
C ASP A 12 -10.77 7.98 13.87
N SER A 13 -11.44 9.13 13.68
CA SER A 13 -12.22 9.44 12.48
C SER A 13 -11.39 9.93 11.30
N LEU A 14 -10.10 10.21 11.51
CA LEU A 14 -9.20 10.49 10.40
C LEU A 14 -9.09 9.20 9.58
N TYR A 15 -9.06 9.36 8.25
CA TYR A 15 -8.82 8.24 7.36
C TYR A 15 -7.45 7.64 7.71
N ALA A 16 -7.45 6.50 8.41
CA ALA A 16 -6.28 5.66 8.48
C ALA A 16 -6.09 5.14 7.06
N GLY A 17 -4.99 5.53 6.42
CA GLY A 17 -4.69 5.14 5.05
C GLY A 17 -4.80 3.63 4.84
N SER A 18 -4.76 3.19 3.59
CA SER A 18 -4.92 1.78 3.23
C SER A 18 -4.15 0.82 4.12
N GLY A 19 -4.87 -0.20 4.60
CA GLY A 19 -4.32 -1.21 5.48
C GLY A 19 -3.16 -1.96 4.84
N TRP A 20 -2.21 -2.40 5.66
CA TRP A 20 -1.17 -3.32 5.21
C TRP A 20 -1.74 -4.73 5.05
N THR A 21 -1.48 -5.33 3.90
CA THR A 21 -1.75 -6.74 3.63
C THR A 21 -0.43 -7.47 3.56
N CYS A 22 -0.30 -8.54 4.35
CA CYS A 22 0.84 -9.45 4.28
C CYS A 22 0.40 -10.73 3.54
N GLN A 23 1.11 -11.09 2.48
CA GLN A 23 0.93 -12.34 1.75
C GLN A 23 2.21 -13.15 1.81
N ILE A 24 2.10 -14.43 2.10
CA ILE A 24 3.22 -15.36 2.03
C ILE A 24 3.28 -15.89 0.60
N ILE A 25 4.41 -15.71 -0.08
CA ILE A 25 4.63 -16.15 -1.45
C ILE A 25 5.85 -17.05 -1.53
N ASP A 26 5.76 -18.10 -2.34
CA ASP A 26 6.89 -18.96 -2.68
C ASP A 26 7.44 -18.54 -4.03
N ILE A 27 8.73 -18.24 -4.10
CA ILE A 27 9.42 -17.78 -5.31
C ILE A 27 10.51 -18.78 -5.67
N GLU A 28 10.54 -19.21 -6.94
CA GLU A 28 11.68 -19.91 -7.51
C GLU A 28 12.77 -18.90 -7.86
N GLY A 29 13.93 -19.04 -7.22
CA GLY A 29 15.13 -18.30 -7.52
C GLY A 29 15.84 -18.79 -8.79
N ASP A 30 16.88 -18.09 -9.18
CA ASP A 30 17.72 -18.36 -10.35
C ASP A 30 18.91 -19.30 -10.04
N VAL A 31 19.12 -19.65 -8.76
CA VAL A 31 20.23 -20.49 -8.31
C VAL A 31 19.79 -21.95 -8.26
N GLU A 32 20.47 -22.80 -9.02
CA GLU A 32 20.35 -24.26 -8.91
C GLU A 32 21.01 -24.77 -7.62
N GLY A 33 20.28 -25.59 -6.86
CA GLY A 33 20.82 -26.35 -5.74
C GLY A 33 21.66 -27.55 -6.19
N GLU A 34 22.26 -28.24 -5.21
CA GLU A 34 23.11 -29.43 -5.45
C GLU A 34 22.40 -30.53 -6.26
N ASP A 35 21.08 -30.62 -6.12
CA ASP A 35 20.23 -31.60 -6.81
C ASP A 35 19.76 -31.16 -8.22
N ARG A 36 20.30 -30.06 -8.76
CA ARG A 36 19.84 -29.39 -10.01
C ARG A 36 18.39 -28.89 -9.97
N ALA A 37 17.79 -28.81 -8.79
CA ALA A 37 16.50 -28.15 -8.59
C ALA A 37 16.72 -26.65 -8.34
N LEU A 38 15.85 -25.80 -8.88
CA LEU A 38 15.85 -24.37 -8.56
C LEU A 38 15.54 -24.19 -7.07
N LYS A 39 16.31 -23.34 -6.40
CA LYS A 39 16.04 -23.01 -5.00
C LYS A 39 14.72 -22.24 -4.89
N GLN A 40 13.88 -22.65 -3.97
CA GLN A 40 12.64 -21.96 -3.63
C GLN A 40 12.82 -21.19 -2.31
N GLU A 41 12.29 -19.97 -2.27
CA GLU A 41 12.29 -19.11 -1.09
C GLU A 41 10.86 -18.69 -0.76
N THR A 42 10.46 -18.89 0.50
CA THR A 42 9.19 -18.41 1.04
C THR A 42 9.41 -17.02 1.63
N LEU A 43 8.75 -16.00 1.06
CA LEU A 43 8.88 -14.60 1.47
C LEU A 43 7.55 -14.01 1.92
N GLU A 44 7.62 -13.05 2.84
CA GLU A 44 6.49 -12.21 3.23
C GLU A 44 6.42 -10.95 2.35
N LEU A 45 5.41 -10.89 1.48
CA LEU A 45 5.10 -9.72 0.67
C LEU A 45 4.13 -8.80 1.43
N TRP A 46 4.66 -7.65 1.85
CA TRP A 46 3.88 -6.57 2.46
C TRP A 46 3.46 -5.56 1.40
N GLN A 47 2.15 -5.40 1.20
CA GLN A 47 1.61 -4.47 0.21
C GLN A 47 0.42 -3.68 0.77
N ARG A 48 0.13 -2.55 0.14
CA ARG A 48 -1.06 -1.73 0.38
C ARG A 48 -1.94 -1.76 -0.88
N ASP A 49 -3.23 -1.51 -0.72
CA ASP A 49 -4.12 -1.33 -1.88
C ASP A 49 -3.66 -0.11 -2.69
N LEU A 50 -3.34 -0.32 -3.97
CA LEU A 50 -2.81 0.72 -4.85
C LEU A 50 -3.83 1.81 -5.13
N VAL A 51 -5.12 1.46 -5.25
CA VAL A 51 -6.20 2.40 -5.51
C VAL A 51 -6.37 3.32 -4.30
N GLU A 52 -6.40 2.76 -3.09
CA GLU A 52 -6.49 3.55 -1.87
C GLU A 52 -5.24 4.40 -1.63
N CYS A 53 -4.04 3.89 -1.95
CA CYS A 53 -2.81 4.70 -1.89
C CYS A 53 -2.87 5.89 -2.85
N VAL A 54 -3.35 5.69 -4.08
CA VAL A 54 -3.51 6.77 -5.05
C VAL A 54 -4.58 7.76 -4.61
N GLU A 55 -5.70 7.29 -4.04
CA GLU A 55 -6.72 8.16 -3.48
C GLU A 55 -6.16 9.04 -2.34
N GLU A 56 -5.38 8.45 -1.42
CA GLU A 56 -4.72 9.17 -0.33
C GLU A 56 -3.78 10.27 -0.85
N LEU A 57 -2.98 9.95 -1.87
CA LEU A 57 -2.08 10.90 -2.52
C LEU A 57 -2.86 12.04 -3.19
N ILE A 58 -3.97 11.72 -3.88
CA ILE A 58 -4.82 12.73 -4.53
C ILE A 58 -5.52 13.63 -3.50
N ARG A 59 -5.92 13.07 -2.35
CA ARG A 59 -6.55 13.83 -1.27
C ARG A 59 -5.56 14.72 -0.51
N ASN A 60 -4.25 14.54 -0.69
CA ASN A 60 -3.24 15.33 -0.02
C ASN A 60 -3.13 16.75 -0.61
N PRO A 61 -3.51 17.81 0.13
CA PRO A 61 -3.45 19.17 -0.38
C PRO A 61 -2.02 19.64 -0.70
N ALA A 62 -1.00 19.05 -0.07
CA ALA A 62 0.40 19.39 -0.33
C ALA A 62 0.86 18.99 -1.74
N LEU A 63 0.17 18.03 -2.37
CA LEU A 63 0.49 17.56 -3.72
C LEU A 63 -0.32 18.27 -4.81
N ARG A 64 -1.26 19.15 -4.43
CA ARG A 64 -2.21 19.78 -5.35
C ARG A 64 -1.55 20.49 -6.53
N ASP A 65 -0.48 21.23 -6.27
CA ASP A 65 0.17 22.07 -7.29
C ASP A 65 1.15 21.28 -8.18
N VAL A 66 1.50 20.04 -7.79
CA VAL A 66 2.42 19.15 -8.54
C VAL A 66 1.69 17.97 -9.18
N MET A 67 0.41 17.77 -8.89
CA MET A 67 -0.39 16.72 -9.48
C MET A 67 -0.70 17.03 -10.95
N ALA A 68 -0.08 16.26 -11.85
CA ALA A 68 -0.43 16.20 -13.27
C ALA A 68 -1.23 14.92 -13.53
N TYR A 69 -2.52 14.92 -13.18
CA TYR A 69 -3.43 13.84 -13.57
C TYR A 69 -4.13 14.23 -14.87
N VAL A 70 -3.88 13.48 -15.94
CA VAL A 70 -4.57 13.63 -17.22
C VAL A 70 -5.42 12.38 -17.44
N PRO A 71 -6.75 12.51 -17.61
CA PRO A 71 -7.58 11.36 -17.92
C PRO A 71 -7.22 10.80 -19.30
N GLU A 72 -6.82 9.54 -19.37
CA GLU A 72 -6.70 8.81 -20.63
C GLU A 72 -8.06 8.25 -21.05
N HIS A 73 -8.47 8.51 -22.29
CA HIS A 73 -9.71 7.98 -22.84
C HIS A 73 -9.47 6.53 -23.28
N VAL A 74 -9.83 5.57 -22.43
CA VAL A 74 -9.75 4.13 -22.76
C VAL A 74 -10.99 3.75 -23.58
N TYR A 75 -10.78 3.20 -24.77
CA TYR A 75 -11.81 2.82 -25.76
C TYR A 75 -12.59 1.56 -25.37
#